data_AF-A0A929DCC7-F1
#
_entry.id   AF-A0A929DCC7-F1
#
_cell.length_a   1.000
_cell.length_b   1.000
_cell.length_c   1.000
_cell.angle_alpha   90.00
_cell.angle_beta   90.00
_cell.angle_gamma   90.00
#
_symmetry.space_group_name_H-M   'P 1'
#
loop_
_entity.id
_entity.type
_entity.pdbx_description
1 polymer ?
#
loop_
_entity_poly.entity_id
_entity_poly.type
_entity_poly.pdbx_seq_one_letter_code
_entity_poly.pdbx_strand_id
1 'polypeptide(L)'
;MTRPNVLLESWFPFDTIGAESMRERGASSALPPLYFLHVWWARRPLTISRAAIVASLLPDFRSLQDFGSLDLRQKFPTEEAYHAWFLRLMGIHGDPVAARKKLLKAREEGKFIPNPYTHDRAFTVNPAPEDLALMEELLALTWGEKELNQFTVLDPFAGGGSIPFEARRYGFATVANELNPVAAVILKATLDYPARFGPELAADIKRWGRRWYELVKPRLQPFFTPLPNHAEGAAYLWARTIACPITGKPVPLSPNWWLSKKKTPVATRLLADPAWDEPRFEIVTGDAIDFDPNEGTVSRGVGRSPWTGETVDGDY
;
A
#
# COMPACT_ATOMS: atom_id res chain seq x y z
N MET A 1 37.27 12.61 -20.20
CA MET A 1 36.98 12.33 -18.77
C MET A 1 36.31 10.97 -18.70
N THR A 2 36.85 10.07 -17.88
CA THR A 2 36.21 8.79 -17.57
C THR A 2 35.06 9.04 -16.59
N ARG A 3 33.93 8.36 -16.81
CA ARG A 3 32.78 8.39 -15.91
C ARG A 3 33.21 7.94 -14.49
N PRO A 4 32.77 8.61 -13.40
CA PRO A 4 33.02 8.16 -12.04
C PRO A 4 32.43 6.76 -11.76
N ASN A 5 33.08 5.96 -10.92
CA ASN A 5 32.51 4.71 -10.43
C ASN A 5 31.48 5.00 -9.34
N VAL A 6 30.29 4.41 -9.47
CA VAL A 6 29.17 4.69 -8.57
C VAL A 6 28.82 3.48 -7.71
N LEU A 7 28.21 3.73 -6.56
CA LEU A 7 27.88 2.70 -5.57
C LEU A 7 27.07 1.56 -6.20
N LEU A 8 26.08 1.86 -7.05
CA LEU A 8 25.24 0.85 -7.71
C LEU A 8 26.03 -0.17 -8.54
N GLU A 9 27.21 0.21 -9.06
CA GLU A 9 28.07 -0.67 -9.87
C GLU A 9 28.98 -1.55 -9.02
N SER A 10 29.31 -1.13 -7.80
CA SER A 10 30.15 -1.89 -6.87
C SER A 10 29.36 -2.71 -5.87
N TRP A 11 28.26 -2.17 -5.34
CA TRP A 11 27.45 -2.78 -4.29
C TRP A 11 26.01 -2.26 -4.28
N PHE A 12 25.07 -3.18 -4.13
CA PHE A 12 23.67 -2.84 -3.91
C PHE A 12 23.00 -3.86 -2.97
N PRO A 13 22.29 -3.43 -1.91
CA PRO A 13 21.75 -4.34 -0.90
C PRO A 13 20.42 -4.98 -1.38
N PHE A 14 20.50 -5.82 -2.41
CA PHE A 14 19.34 -6.45 -3.06
C PHE A 14 18.44 -7.20 -2.07
N ASP A 15 19.01 -7.98 -1.15
CA ASP A 15 18.24 -8.76 -0.17
C ASP A 15 17.47 -7.84 0.80
N THR A 16 18.15 -6.82 1.33
CA THR A 16 17.57 -5.88 2.30
C THR A 16 16.49 -5.02 1.66
N ILE A 17 16.75 -4.45 0.48
CA ILE A 17 15.78 -3.64 -0.27
C ILE A 17 14.63 -4.52 -0.76
N GLY A 18 14.91 -5.74 -1.20
CA GLY A 18 13.90 -6.71 -1.63
C GLY A 18 12.96 -7.09 -0.48
N ALA A 19 13.51 -7.33 0.72
CA ALA A 19 12.73 -7.61 1.92
C ALA A 19 11.81 -6.43 2.30
N GLU A 20 12.31 -5.19 2.27
CA GLU A 20 11.49 -3.99 2.50
C GLU A 20 10.47 -3.75 1.38
N SER A 21 10.81 -4.00 0.12
CA SER A 21 9.89 -3.86 -1.01
C SER A 21 8.73 -4.86 -0.93
N MET A 22 8.99 -6.09 -0.48
CA MET A 22 7.94 -7.06 -0.19
C MET A 22 7.11 -6.64 1.02
N ARG A 23 7.75 -6.12 2.08
CA ARG A 23 7.05 -5.60 3.26
C ARG A 23 6.12 -4.47 2.88
N GLU A 24 6.56 -3.50 2.08
CA GLU A 24 5.80 -2.37 1.55
C GLU A 24 4.47 -2.84 0.94
N ARG A 25 4.52 -3.89 0.11
CA ARG A 25 3.33 -4.46 -0.56
C ARG A 25 2.56 -5.49 0.28
N GLY A 26 3.07 -5.89 1.44
CA GLY A 26 2.53 -7.01 2.21
C GLY A 26 1.27 -6.70 3.03
N ALA A 27 0.86 -5.43 3.15
CA ALA A 27 -0.33 -5.05 3.91
C ALA A 27 -1.08 -3.91 3.21
N SER A 28 -2.31 -4.16 2.75
CA SER A 28 -3.15 -3.17 2.07
C SER A 28 -3.50 -1.96 2.95
N SER A 29 -3.52 -2.15 4.28
CA SER A 29 -3.72 -1.09 5.26
C SER A 29 -2.49 -0.20 5.49
N ALA A 30 -1.32 -0.58 4.97
CA ALA A 30 -0.05 0.10 5.20
C ALA A 30 0.76 0.26 3.90
N LEU A 31 0.07 0.71 2.85
CA LEU A 31 0.65 1.07 1.56
C LEU A 31 1.18 2.51 1.58
N PRO A 32 2.10 2.88 0.66
CA PRO A 32 2.48 4.27 0.49
C PRO A 32 1.29 5.18 0.12
N PRO A 33 1.32 6.48 0.50
CA PRO A 33 0.24 7.43 0.21
C PRO A 33 -0.22 7.45 -1.25
N LEU A 34 0.71 7.23 -2.19
CA LEU A 34 0.44 7.21 -3.63
C LEU A 34 -0.52 6.11 -4.07
N TYR A 35 -0.64 5.03 -3.30
CA TYR A 35 -1.54 3.93 -3.59
C TYR A 35 -3.00 4.26 -3.28
N PHE A 36 -3.26 5.23 -2.41
CA PHE A 36 -4.62 5.59 -1.99
C PHE A 36 -5.28 6.64 -2.89
N LEU A 37 -4.51 7.29 -3.79
CA LEU A 37 -5.08 8.21 -4.79
C LEU A 37 -5.82 7.44 -5.90
N HIS A 38 -5.12 6.49 -6.51
CA HIS A 38 -5.68 5.63 -7.55
C HIS A 38 -4.83 4.36 -7.69
N VAL A 39 -5.50 3.25 -8.00
CA VAL A 39 -4.85 1.97 -8.27
C VAL A 39 -4.09 2.07 -9.60
N TRP A 40 -2.77 1.88 -9.56
CA TRP A 40 -1.95 1.79 -10.77
C TRP A 40 -1.14 0.50 -10.74
N TRP A 41 -1.42 -0.41 -11.68
CA TRP A 41 -0.91 -1.78 -11.66
C TRP A 41 0.62 -1.88 -11.80
N ALA A 42 1.25 -0.89 -12.45
CA ALA A 42 2.69 -0.91 -12.71
C ALA A 42 3.54 -0.19 -11.64
N ARG A 43 2.94 0.29 -10.54
CA ARG A 43 3.62 1.12 -9.53
C ARG A 43 4.77 0.35 -8.87
N ARG A 44 6.00 0.84 -9.01
CA ARG A 44 7.20 0.24 -8.39
C ARG A 44 7.22 0.53 -6.88
N PRO A 45 7.79 -0.35 -6.04
CA PRO A 45 7.97 -0.04 -4.63
C PRO A 45 8.81 1.24 -4.46
N LEU A 46 8.48 2.04 -3.47
CA LEU A 46 9.18 3.31 -3.22
C LEU A 46 10.62 3.05 -2.77
N THR A 47 10.83 2.07 -1.89
CA THR A 47 12.16 1.76 -1.34
C THR A 47 13.19 1.40 -2.42
N ILE A 48 12.83 0.56 -3.40
CA ILE A 48 13.75 0.24 -4.50
C ILE A 48 13.97 1.44 -5.44
N SER A 49 12.93 2.25 -5.65
CA SER A 49 13.02 3.41 -6.54
C SER A 49 14.03 4.44 -6.00
N ARG A 50 13.95 4.80 -4.72
CA ARG A 50 14.93 5.69 -4.09
C ARG A 50 16.35 5.13 -4.08
N ALA A 51 16.49 3.84 -3.77
CA ALA A 51 17.80 3.22 -3.66
C ALA A 51 18.51 3.18 -5.01
N ALA A 52 17.79 2.83 -6.08
CA ALA A 52 18.35 2.84 -7.43
C ALA A 52 18.79 4.25 -7.86
N ILE A 53 17.97 5.28 -7.59
CA ILE A 53 18.31 6.67 -7.90
C ILE A 53 19.58 7.10 -7.15
N VAL A 54 19.59 6.98 -5.83
CA VAL A 54 20.68 7.49 -5.00
C VAL A 54 21.98 6.70 -5.21
N ALA A 55 21.92 5.36 -5.27
CA ALA A 55 23.11 4.55 -5.52
C ALA A 55 23.72 4.77 -6.91
N SER A 56 22.92 5.23 -7.89
CA SER A 56 23.43 5.56 -9.23
C SER A 56 24.25 6.86 -9.29
N LEU A 57 24.22 7.65 -8.22
CA LEU A 57 24.91 8.95 -8.14
C LEU A 57 26.02 8.97 -7.10
N LEU A 58 25.88 8.22 -6.01
CA LEU A 58 26.88 8.13 -4.96
C LEU A 58 28.18 7.48 -5.45
N PRO A 59 29.36 7.90 -4.97
CA PRO A 59 30.62 7.26 -5.30
C PRO A 59 30.66 5.83 -4.74
N ASP A 60 31.39 4.93 -5.42
CA ASP A 60 31.77 3.67 -4.76
C ASP A 60 32.69 3.94 -3.56
N PHE A 61 32.75 2.98 -2.62
CA PHE A 61 33.54 3.16 -1.41
C PHE A 61 35.03 3.37 -1.71
N ARG A 62 35.55 2.77 -2.77
CA ARG A 62 36.94 2.95 -3.18
C ARG A 62 37.22 4.39 -3.63
N SER A 63 36.38 4.98 -4.48
CA SER A 63 36.53 6.37 -4.92
C SER A 63 36.39 7.35 -3.75
N LEU A 64 35.52 7.05 -2.79
CA LEU A 64 35.43 7.79 -1.54
C LEU A 64 36.76 7.78 -0.76
N GLN A 65 37.43 6.64 -0.65
CA GLN A 65 38.72 6.54 0.05
C GLN A 65 39.87 7.18 -0.73
N ASP A 66 39.89 7.05 -2.06
CA ASP A 66 40.96 7.55 -2.91
C ASP A 66 40.91 9.08 -3.04
N PHE A 67 39.71 9.66 -3.16
CA PHE A 67 39.52 11.08 -3.50
C PHE A 67 38.80 11.90 -2.41
N GLY A 68 38.17 11.27 -1.43
CA GLY A 68 37.42 11.96 -0.38
C GLY A 68 38.29 12.83 0.52
N SER A 69 37.68 13.87 1.09
CA SER A 69 38.32 14.69 2.14
C SER A 69 38.67 13.84 3.37
N LEU A 70 39.55 14.37 4.24
CA LEU A 70 39.87 13.71 5.51
C LEU A 70 38.60 13.48 6.36
N ASP A 71 37.71 14.48 6.39
CA ASP A 71 36.44 14.43 7.12
C ASP A 71 35.51 13.33 6.59
N LEU A 72 35.34 13.21 5.26
CA LEU A 72 34.54 12.14 4.66
C LEU A 72 35.10 10.75 4.97
N ARG A 73 36.42 10.58 4.91
CA ARG A 73 37.08 9.32 5.28
C ARG A 73 36.95 9.00 6.77
N GLN A 74 36.92 10.01 7.64
CA GLN A 74 36.67 9.82 9.07
C GLN A 74 35.20 9.46 9.37
N LYS A 75 34.25 10.04 8.63
CA LYS A 75 32.82 9.65 8.70
C LYS A 75 32.59 8.21 8.21
N PHE A 76 33.39 7.76 7.24
CA PHE A 76 33.29 6.43 6.63
C PHE A 76 34.63 5.67 6.71
N PRO A 77 35.04 5.22 7.91
CA PRO A 77 36.32 4.53 8.08
C PRO A 77 36.33 3.13 7.47
N THR A 78 35.16 2.52 7.27
CA THR A 78 35.00 1.19 6.65
C THR A 78 33.85 1.18 5.64
N GLU A 79 33.87 0.19 4.74
CA GLU A 79 32.83 0.00 3.74
C GLU A 79 31.48 -0.33 4.41
N GLU A 80 31.50 -1.07 5.52
CA GLU A 80 30.30 -1.38 6.32
C GLU A 80 29.66 -0.12 6.92
N ALA A 81 30.47 0.85 7.36
CA ALA A 81 29.96 2.13 7.86
C ALA A 81 29.26 2.92 6.75
N TYR A 82 29.82 2.91 5.54
CA TYR A 82 29.22 3.55 4.38
C TYR A 82 27.91 2.86 3.95
N HIS A 83 27.90 1.53 3.92
CA HIS A 83 26.70 0.74 3.63
C HIS A 83 25.61 0.91 4.68
N ALA A 84 25.95 0.97 5.96
CA ALA A 84 25.01 1.22 7.05
C ALA A 84 24.39 2.62 6.94
N TRP A 85 25.18 3.63 6.60
CA TRP A 85 24.68 4.97 6.31
C TRP A 85 23.74 4.99 5.11
N PHE A 86 24.09 4.33 4.00
CA PHE A 86 23.22 4.23 2.82
C PHE A 86 21.86 3.60 3.16
N LEU A 87 21.85 2.50 3.92
CA LEU A 87 20.60 1.86 4.37
C LEU A 87 19.76 2.81 5.24
N ARG A 88 20.40 3.56 6.13
CA ARG A 88 19.74 4.57 6.96
C ARG A 88 19.15 5.70 6.11
N LEU A 89 19.90 6.22 5.13
CA LEU A 89 19.44 7.21 4.17
C LEU A 89 18.21 6.72 3.36
N MET A 90 18.10 5.42 3.10
CA MET A 90 16.94 4.81 2.44
C MET A 90 15.72 4.62 3.36
N GLY A 91 15.88 4.86 4.67
CA GLY A 91 14.85 4.68 5.71
C GLY A 91 14.85 3.28 6.33
N ILE A 92 15.88 2.46 6.10
CA ILE A 92 15.98 1.10 6.60
C ILE A 92 16.77 1.11 7.93
N HIS A 93 16.05 1.15 9.05
CA HIS A 93 16.63 1.28 10.39
C HIS A 93 16.76 -0.05 11.17
N GLY A 94 16.55 -1.19 10.50
CA GLY A 94 16.62 -2.50 11.12
C GLY A 94 16.94 -3.59 10.10
N ASP A 95 16.73 -4.84 10.48
CA ASP A 95 17.01 -6.00 9.63
C ASP A 95 15.71 -6.61 9.06
N PRO A 96 15.24 -6.13 7.90
CA PRO A 96 14.05 -6.67 7.26
C PRO A 96 14.24 -8.12 6.78
N VAL A 97 15.47 -8.55 6.50
CA VAL A 97 15.78 -9.90 6.04
C VAL A 97 15.57 -10.89 7.19
N ALA A 98 16.13 -10.60 8.37
CA ALA A 98 15.94 -11.43 9.55
C ALA A 98 14.47 -11.46 10.00
N ALA A 99 13.77 -10.32 9.99
CA ALA A 99 12.35 -10.26 10.32
C ALA A 99 11.51 -11.10 9.35
N ARG A 100 11.78 -11.01 8.04
CA ARG A 100 11.11 -11.83 7.02
C ARG A 100 11.41 -13.32 7.19
N LYS A 101 12.65 -13.70 7.50
CA LYS A 101 13.04 -15.10 7.76
C LYS A 101 12.25 -15.67 8.95
N LYS A 102 12.05 -14.89 10.02
CA LYS A 102 11.20 -15.28 11.15
C LYS A 102 9.74 -15.52 10.74
N LEU A 103 9.16 -14.63 9.92
CA LEU A 103 7.79 -14.79 9.41
C LEU A 103 7.62 -16.03 8.53
N LEU A 104 8.58 -16.30 7.63
CA LEU A 104 8.54 -17.47 6.77
C LEU A 104 8.61 -18.77 7.59
N LYS A 105 9.55 -18.84 8.54
CA LYS A 105 9.67 -19.99 9.43
C LYS A 105 8.40 -20.23 10.25
N ALA A 106 7.79 -19.17 10.79
CA ALA A 106 6.53 -19.30 11.53
C ALA A 106 5.39 -19.80 10.64
N ARG A 107 5.31 -19.34 9.38
CA ARG A 107 4.33 -19.80 8.40
C ARG A 107 4.52 -21.28 8.04
N GLU A 108 5.76 -21.72 7.84
CA GLU A 108 6.10 -23.12 7.58
C GLU A 108 5.72 -24.03 8.75
N GLU A 109 5.90 -23.54 9.99
CA GLU A 109 5.52 -24.26 11.21
C GLU A 109 4.02 -24.13 11.57
N GLY A 110 3.23 -23.39 10.79
CA GLY A 110 1.81 -23.12 11.07
C GLY A 110 1.56 -22.31 12.35
N LYS A 111 2.58 -21.60 12.85
CA LYS A 111 2.51 -20.81 14.10
C LYS A 111 2.24 -19.34 13.80
N PHE A 112 1.38 -18.75 14.61
CA PHE A 112 1.28 -17.30 14.68
C PHE A 112 2.45 -16.74 15.51
N ILE A 113 3.09 -15.69 14.99
CA ILE A 113 4.05 -14.88 15.74
C ILE A 113 3.65 -13.41 15.68
N PRO A 114 3.94 -12.61 16.73
CA PRO A 114 3.80 -11.16 16.63
C PRO A 114 4.71 -10.60 15.54
N ASN A 115 4.39 -9.39 15.07
CA ASN A 115 5.16 -8.70 14.05
C ASN A 115 6.66 -8.60 14.44
N PRO A 116 7.60 -9.24 13.71
CA PRO A 116 9.01 -9.24 14.09
C PRO A 116 9.81 -8.03 13.58
N TYR A 117 9.19 -7.12 12.81
CA TYR A 117 9.86 -5.89 12.40
C TYR A 117 9.89 -4.90 13.58
N THR A 118 11.08 -4.39 13.92
CA THR A 118 11.33 -3.50 15.06
C THR A 118 11.43 -2.02 14.67
N HIS A 119 11.26 -1.71 13.39
CA HIS A 119 11.41 -0.39 12.80
C HIS A 119 10.24 -0.06 11.89
N ASP A 120 10.08 1.22 11.56
CA ASP A 120 9.09 1.68 10.59
C ASP A 120 9.36 1.12 9.19
N ARG A 121 8.36 1.20 8.31
CA ARG A 121 8.54 0.83 6.90
C ARG A 121 9.40 1.88 6.22
N ALA A 122 10.37 1.48 5.41
CA ALA A 122 11.34 2.43 4.86
C ALA A 122 10.71 3.62 4.11
N PHE A 123 9.60 3.39 3.39
CA PHE A 123 8.91 4.46 2.66
C PHE A 123 8.26 5.54 3.55
N THR A 124 8.01 5.26 4.85
CA THR A 124 7.45 6.25 5.78
C THR A 124 8.51 7.16 6.38
N VAL A 125 9.78 6.79 6.26
CA VAL A 125 10.91 7.57 6.75
C VAL A 125 11.38 8.54 5.66
N ASN A 126 11.55 9.81 6.04
CA ASN A 126 12.18 10.83 5.21
C ASN A 126 13.67 10.92 5.55
N PRO A 127 14.55 11.24 4.58
CA PRO A 127 15.96 11.43 4.86
C PRO A 127 16.18 12.59 5.84
N ALA A 128 17.08 12.40 6.80
CA ALA A 128 17.39 13.43 7.78
C ALA A 128 18.22 14.55 7.12
N PRO A 129 18.08 15.82 7.57
CA PRO A 129 18.84 16.94 7.00
C PRO A 129 20.36 16.71 6.97
N GLU A 130 20.91 16.07 8.01
CA GLU A 130 22.32 15.71 8.11
C GLU A 130 22.75 14.67 7.07
N ASP A 131 21.86 13.75 6.69
CA ASP A 131 22.15 12.76 5.64
C ASP A 131 22.07 13.37 4.25
N LEU A 132 21.16 14.32 4.06
CA LEU A 132 21.08 15.08 2.81
C LEU A 132 22.35 15.94 2.64
N ALA A 133 22.79 16.63 3.68
CA ALA A 133 24.04 17.40 3.64
C ALA A 133 25.27 16.51 3.36
N LEU A 134 25.31 15.30 3.94
CA LEU A 134 26.37 14.35 3.65
C LEU A 134 26.28 13.80 2.22
N MET A 135 25.07 13.56 1.71
CA MET A 135 24.85 13.19 0.31
C MET A 135 25.34 14.30 -0.63
N GLU A 136 25.07 15.57 -0.35
CA GLU A 136 25.58 16.72 -1.11
C GLU A 136 27.12 16.75 -1.16
N GLU A 137 27.80 16.49 -0.03
CA GLU A 137 29.26 16.39 0.01
C GLU A 137 29.79 15.25 -0.87
N LEU A 138 29.13 14.09 -0.84
CA LEU A 138 29.49 12.92 -1.65
C LEU A 138 29.23 13.15 -3.15
N LEU A 139 28.16 13.87 -3.50
CA LEU A 139 27.87 14.25 -4.87
C LEU A 139 28.85 15.30 -5.39
N ALA A 140 29.23 16.27 -4.57
CA ALA A 140 30.26 17.26 -4.92
C ALA A 140 31.61 16.58 -5.17
N LEU A 141 31.97 15.56 -4.38
CA LEU A 141 33.16 14.73 -4.63
C LEU A 141 33.10 14.02 -5.99
N THR A 142 31.93 13.48 -6.35
CA THR A 142 31.79 12.59 -7.51
C THR A 142 31.58 13.36 -8.82
N TRP A 143 30.83 14.46 -8.77
CA TRP A 143 30.34 15.19 -9.95
C TRP A 143 30.74 16.66 -9.98
N GLY A 144 31.34 17.19 -8.91
CA GLY A 144 31.69 18.61 -8.78
C GLY A 144 30.53 19.53 -8.43
N GLU A 145 29.30 18.99 -8.38
CA GLU A 145 28.07 19.73 -8.08
C GLU A 145 27.53 19.33 -6.72
N LYS A 146 27.17 20.33 -5.91
CA LYS A 146 26.71 20.12 -4.53
C LYS A 146 25.19 20.19 -4.40
N GLU A 147 24.55 21.10 -5.11
CA GLU A 147 23.11 21.36 -4.92
C GLU A 147 22.29 20.23 -5.54
N LEU A 148 21.42 19.62 -4.73
CA LEU A 148 20.64 18.44 -5.15
C LEU A 148 19.76 18.73 -6.38
N ASN A 149 19.28 19.96 -6.53
CA ASN A 149 18.46 20.38 -7.66
C ASN A 149 19.23 20.48 -9.01
N GLN A 150 20.57 20.39 -9.01
CA GLN A 150 21.38 20.34 -10.23
C GLN A 150 21.33 18.94 -10.87
N PHE A 151 21.02 17.90 -10.10
CA PHE A 151 20.86 16.54 -10.59
C PHE A 151 19.42 16.34 -11.06
N THR A 152 19.25 15.99 -12.34
CA THR A 152 17.93 15.79 -12.95
C THR A 152 17.63 14.30 -13.13
N VAL A 153 16.55 13.83 -12.53
CA VAL A 153 15.98 12.49 -12.77
C VAL A 153 14.86 12.61 -13.80
N LEU A 154 15.04 11.95 -14.94
CA LEU A 154 14.03 11.81 -15.98
C LEU A 154 13.41 10.41 -15.89
N ASP A 155 12.11 10.34 -15.66
CA ASP A 155 11.31 9.13 -15.84
C ASP A 155 10.34 9.30 -17.02
N PRO A 156 10.66 8.74 -18.20
CA PRO A 156 9.83 8.88 -19.39
C PRO A 156 8.55 8.03 -19.35
N PHE A 157 8.45 7.08 -18.41
CA PHE A 157 7.38 6.09 -18.26
C PHE A 157 6.89 6.03 -16.81
N ALA A 158 6.62 7.20 -16.24
CA ALA A 158 6.47 7.36 -14.80
C ALA A 158 5.25 6.66 -14.20
N GLY A 159 4.20 6.40 -15.01
CA GLY A 159 2.98 5.74 -14.58
C GLY A 159 2.44 6.31 -13.27
N GLY A 160 2.40 5.48 -12.23
CA GLY A 160 1.88 5.83 -10.91
C GLY A 160 2.78 6.71 -10.05
N GLY A 161 3.96 7.12 -10.53
CA GLY A 161 4.79 8.19 -9.96
C GLY A 161 5.85 7.81 -8.93
N SER A 162 6.20 6.53 -8.76
CA SER A 162 7.14 6.10 -7.70
C SER A 162 8.53 6.71 -7.83
N ILE A 163 9.18 6.56 -9.00
CA ILE A 163 10.52 7.08 -9.26
C ILE A 163 10.57 8.61 -9.12
N PRO A 164 9.69 9.39 -9.80
CA PRO A 164 9.76 10.84 -9.67
C PRO A 164 9.38 11.35 -8.27
N PHE A 165 8.50 10.64 -7.55
CA PHE A 165 8.17 10.99 -6.15
C PHE A 165 9.38 10.81 -5.25
N GLU A 166 10.10 9.70 -5.40
CA GLU A 166 11.31 9.43 -4.64
C GLU A 166 12.45 10.36 -5.05
N ALA A 167 12.62 10.67 -6.33
CA ALA A 167 13.60 11.67 -6.76
C ALA A 167 13.38 13.03 -6.07
N ARG A 168 12.12 13.49 -6.01
CA ARG A 168 11.77 14.74 -5.32
C ARG A 168 11.97 14.67 -3.81
N ARG A 169 11.77 13.51 -3.18
CA ARG A 169 12.02 13.33 -1.74
C ARG A 169 13.47 13.66 -1.35
N TYR A 170 14.41 13.42 -2.25
CA TYR A 170 15.84 13.72 -2.07
C TYR A 170 16.25 15.07 -2.67
N GLY A 171 15.31 15.92 -3.09
CA GLY A 171 15.61 17.27 -3.59
C GLY A 171 16.11 17.36 -5.03
N PHE A 172 16.12 16.25 -5.77
CA PHE A 172 16.53 16.25 -7.17
C PHE A 172 15.53 17.02 -8.05
N ALA A 173 16.04 17.64 -9.12
CA ALA A 173 15.19 18.07 -10.21
C ALA A 173 14.56 16.84 -10.86
N THR A 174 13.26 16.91 -11.15
CA THR A 174 12.51 15.74 -11.61
C THR A 174 11.65 16.08 -12.80
N VAL A 175 11.83 15.31 -13.88
CA VAL A 175 10.99 15.32 -15.07
C VAL A 175 10.27 13.98 -15.16
N ALA A 176 8.94 14.01 -15.10
CA ALA A 176 8.10 12.83 -15.24
C ALA A 176 7.24 12.98 -16.50
N ASN A 177 7.25 11.96 -17.36
CA ASN A 177 6.40 11.90 -18.54
C ASN A 177 5.55 10.63 -18.52
N GLU A 178 4.34 10.76 -19.06
CA GLU A 178 3.42 9.65 -19.25
C GLU A 178 2.38 10.02 -20.32
N LEU A 179 2.11 9.09 -21.24
CA LEU A 179 1.14 9.28 -22.31
C LEU A 179 -0.29 8.93 -21.85
N ASN A 180 -0.41 8.03 -20.87
CA ASN A 180 -1.71 7.66 -20.34
C ASN A 180 -2.33 8.84 -19.56
N PRO A 181 -3.53 9.32 -19.94
CA PRO A 181 -4.13 10.51 -19.33
C PRO A 181 -4.48 10.31 -17.84
N VAL A 182 -4.83 9.09 -17.43
CA VAL A 182 -5.10 8.78 -16.02
C VAL A 182 -3.83 8.90 -15.20
N ALA A 183 -2.73 8.31 -15.69
CA ALA A 183 -1.46 8.41 -14.99
C ALA A 183 -0.87 9.82 -15.02
N ALA A 184 -1.04 10.59 -16.10
CA ALA A 184 -0.69 12.01 -16.13
C ALA A 184 -1.41 12.81 -15.02
N VAL A 185 -2.70 12.56 -14.79
CA VAL A 185 -3.46 13.18 -13.69
C VAL A 185 -2.96 12.71 -12.33
N ILE A 186 -2.65 11.41 -12.16
CA ILE A 186 -2.06 10.87 -10.92
C ILE A 186 -0.72 11.55 -10.61
N LEU A 187 0.15 11.71 -11.61
CA LEU A 187 1.44 12.38 -11.47
C LEU A 187 1.25 13.84 -11.03
N LYS A 188 0.30 14.56 -11.60
CA LYS A 188 -0.04 15.92 -11.16
C LYS A 188 -0.51 15.95 -9.71
N ALA A 189 -1.44 15.06 -9.33
CA ALA A 189 -1.96 14.96 -7.98
C ALA A 189 -0.90 14.52 -6.95
N THR A 190 0.11 13.77 -7.39
CA THR A 190 1.17 13.21 -6.54
C THR A 190 2.35 14.17 -6.37
N LEU A 191 2.79 14.81 -7.45
CA LEU A 191 4.07 15.54 -7.51
C LEU A 191 3.90 17.04 -7.58
N ASP A 192 2.90 17.52 -8.32
CA ASP A 192 2.75 18.93 -8.67
C ASP A 192 1.84 19.64 -7.65
N TYR A 193 0.62 19.15 -7.47
CA TYR A 193 -0.37 19.82 -6.62
C TYR A 193 0.07 19.93 -5.16
N PRO A 194 0.61 18.88 -4.50
CA PRO A 194 1.09 19.01 -3.13
C PRO A 194 2.27 19.99 -3.00
N ALA A 195 3.17 20.01 -4.00
CA ALA A 195 4.31 20.92 -4.00
C ALA A 195 3.90 22.38 -4.25
N ARG A 196 2.91 22.60 -5.12
CA ARG A 196 2.45 23.94 -5.51
C ARG A 196 1.53 24.57 -4.49
N PHE A 197 0.62 23.80 -3.91
CA PHE A 197 -0.46 24.29 -3.05
C PHE A 197 -0.23 23.98 -1.56
N GLY A 198 0.75 23.13 -1.24
CA GLY A 198 1.09 22.81 0.14
C GLY A 198 -0.06 22.15 0.92
N PRO A 199 -0.01 22.21 2.26
CA PRO A 199 -1.02 21.59 3.13
C PRO A 199 -2.44 22.15 2.97
N GLU A 200 -2.59 23.39 2.49
CA GLU A 200 -3.89 24.05 2.29
C GLU A 200 -4.76 23.32 1.26
N LEU A 201 -4.14 22.64 0.29
CA LEU A 201 -4.83 21.81 -0.69
C LEU A 201 -5.77 20.78 -0.02
N ALA A 202 -5.37 20.22 1.12
CA ALA A 202 -6.20 19.26 1.84
C ALA A 202 -7.46 19.93 2.41
N ALA A 203 -7.38 21.18 2.85
CA ALA A 203 -8.52 21.94 3.33
C ALA A 203 -9.47 22.28 2.16
N ASP A 204 -8.93 22.67 1.02
CA ASP A 204 -9.71 22.95 -0.19
C ASP A 204 -10.44 21.70 -0.72
N ILE A 205 -9.74 20.56 -0.82
CA ILE A 205 -10.36 19.29 -1.22
C ILE A 205 -11.52 18.94 -0.28
N LYS A 206 -11.34 19.09 1.04
CA LYS A 206 -12.41 18.83 2.01
C LYS A 206 -13.59 19.78 1.83
N ARG A 207 -13.32 21.08 1.66
CA ARG A 207 -14.35 22.11 1.47
C ARG A 207 -15.18 21.84 0.21
N TRP A 208 -14.52 21.69 -0.93
CA TRP A 208 -15.21 21.48 -2.20
C TRP A 208 -15.82 20.09 -2.30
N GLY A 209 -15.16 19.06 -1.75
CA GLY A 209 -15.72 17.72 -1.63
C GLY A 209 -17.00 17.70 -0.80
N ARG A 210 -17.04 18.45 0.31
CA ARG A 210 -18.26 18.61 1.12
C ARG A 210 -19.36 19.33 0.35
N ARG A 211 -19.04 20.42 -0.35
CA ARG A 211 -20.02 21.14 -1.18
C ARG A 211 -20.58 20.26 -2.28
N TRP A 212 -19.73 19.49 -2.95
CA TRP A 212 -20.13 18.53 -3.98
C TRP A 212 -21.04 17.46 -3.40
N TYR A 213 -20.68 16.87 -2.26
CA TYR A 213 -21.51 15.91 -1.54
C TYR A 213 -22.90 16.47 -1.21
N GLU A 214 -22.99 17.69 -0.69
CA GLU A 214 -24.27 18.33 -0.36
C GLU A 214 -25.17 18.57 -1.58
N LEU A 215 -24.58 18.82 -2.75
CA LEU A 215 -25.32 19.02 -4.00
C LEU A 215 -25.74 17.69 -4.65
N VAL A 216 -24.90 16.66 -4.54
CA VAL A 216 -25.10 15.37 -5.20
C VAL A 216 -25.96 14.43 -4.37
N LYS A 217 -25.81 14.40 -3.04
CA LYS A 217 -26.56 13.51 -2.16
C LYS A 217 -28.07 13.59 -2.38
N PRO A 218 -28.73 14.76 -2.41
CA PRO A 218 -30.18 14.84 -2.62
C PRO A 218 -30.62 14.34 -4.01
N ARG A 219 -29.78 14.53 -5.04
CA ARG A 219 -30.05 14.07 -6.42
C ARG A 219 -29.95 12.55 -6.54
N LEU A 220 -29.03 11.96 -5.78
CA LEU A 220 -28.84 10.52 -5.76
C LEU A 220 -29.81 9.81 -4.83
N GLN A 221 -30.31 10.48 -3.77
CA GLN A 221 -31.18 9.90 -2.75
C GLN A 221 -32.35 9.05 -3.30
N PRO A 222 -33.06 9.42 -4.39
CA PRO A 222 -34.16 8.60 -4.93
C PRO A 222 -33.74 7.22 -5.44
N PHE A 223 -32.46 7.02 -5.77
CA PHE A 223 -31.92 5.75 -6.25
C PHE A 223 -31.44 4.82 -5.12
N PHE A 224 -31.47 5.29 -3.87
CA PHE A 224 -31.03 4.53 -2.71
C PHE A 224 -32.22 4.23 -1.80
N THR A 225 -32.32 2.99 -1.31
CA THR A 225 -33.37 2.59 -0.36
C THR A 225 -33.36 3.49 0.87
N PRO A 226 -34.50 4.11 1.24
CA PRO A 226 -34.61 4.87 2.47
C PRO A 226 -34.30 3.95 3.65
N LEU A 227 -33.27 4.30 4.42
CA LEU A 227 -32.93 3.55 5.62
C LEU A 227 -33.85 3.98 6.77
N PRO A 228 -34.12 3.10 7.76
CA PRO A 228 -34.85 3.47 8.97
C PRO A 228 -34.25 4.71 9.66
N ASN A 229 -35.06 5.43 10.43
CA ASN A 229 -34.63 6.65 11.11
C ASN A 229 -33.33 6.40 11.92
N HIS A 230 -32.34 7.29 11.74
CA HIS A 230 -30.97 7.22 12.31
C HIS A 230 -30.00 6.19 11.70
N ALA A 231 -30.41 5.42 10.68
CA ALA A 231 -29.48 4.56 9.96
C ALA A 231 -28.75 5.35 8.86
N GLU A 232 -27.46 5.60 9.06
CA GLU A 232 -26.55 6.01 8.00
C GLU A 232 -25.97 4.75 7.34
N GLY A 233 -26.24 4.55 6.05
CA GLY A 233 -25.72 3.41 5.32
C GLY A 233 -25.48 3.76 3.85
N ALA A 234 -24.24 3.58 3.41
CA ALA A 234 -23.83 3.70 2.01
C ALA A 234 -23.40 2.34 1.43
N ALA A 235 -23.53 1.26 2.20
CA ALA A 235 -23.04 -0.05 1.87
C ALA A 235 -24.21 -1.04 1.72
N TYR A 236 -24.28 -1.69 0.57
CA TYR A 236 -25.17 -2.81 0.31
C TYR A 236 -24.34 -4.08 0.40
N LEU A 237 -24.86 -5.08 1.11
CA LEU A 237 -24.34 -6.44 1.01
C LEU A 237 -25.13 -7.16 -0.07
N TRP A 238 -24.40 -7.74 -1.00
CA TRP A 238 -24.97 -8.54 -2.06
C TRP A 238 -24.36 -9.94 -2.03
N ALA A 239 -25.21 -10.94 -2.12
CA ALA A 239 -24.80 -12.34 -2.25
C ALA A 239 -25.20 -12.82 -3.65
N ARG A 240 -24.26 -13.48 -4.35
CA ARG A 240 -24.60 -14.17 -5.59
C ARG A 240 -25.66 -15.21 -5.28
N THR A 241 -26.76 -15.22 -6.02
CA THR A 241 -27.90 -16.08 -5.74
C THR A 241 -28.05 -17.09 -6.86
N ILE A 242 -28.18 -18.37 -6.52
CA ILE A 242 -28.43 -19.48 -7.45
C ILE A 242 -29.80 -20.10 -7.16
N ALA A 243 -30.35 -20.90 -8.07
CA ALA A 243 -31.56 -21.66 -7.78
C ALA A 243 -31.24 -22.92 -6.97
N CYS A 244 -32.10 -23.30 -6.03
CA CYS A 244 -32.00 -24.58 -5.37
C CYS A 244 -32.30 -25.69 -6.39
N PRO A 245 -31.45 -26.73 -6.53
CA PRO A 245 -31.66 -27.79 -7.53
C PRO A 245 -32.94 -28.62 -7.28
N ILE A 246 -33.47 -28.60 -6.05
CA ILE A 246 -34.66 -29.38 -5.66
C ILE A 246 -35.92 -28.52 -5.71
N THR A 247 -35.89 -27.33 -5.12
CA THR A 247 -37.09 -26.49 -4.96
C THR A 247 -37.20 -25.38 -6.00
N GLY A 248 -36.13 -25.10 -6.76
CA GLY A 248 -36.02 -23.93 -7.64
C GLY A 248 -35.87 -22.60 -6.90
N LYS A 249 -36.02 -22.57 -5.57
CA LYS A 249 -36.01 -21.34 -4.77
C LYS A 249 -34.62 -20.72 -4.65
N PRO A 250 -34.51 -19.38 -4.51
CA PRO A 250 -33.22 -18.70 -4.48
C PRO A 250 -32.37 -19.08 -3.26
N VAL A 251 -31.09 -19.36 -3.51
CA VAL A 251 -30.05 -19.69 -2.52
C VAL A 251 -28.97 -18.61 -2.57
N PRO A 252 -28.95 -17.66 -1.62
CA PRO A 252 -27.90 -16.66 -1.54
C PRO A 252 -26.61 -17.35 -1.11
N LEU A 253 -25.53 -17.22 -1.88
CA LEU A 253 -24.21 -17.79 -1.59
C LEU A 253 -23.41 -16.81 -0.74
N SER A 254 -23.20 -17.18 0.53
CA SER A 254 -22.37 -16.42 1.46
C SER A 254 -21.42 -17.37 2.21
N PRO A 255 -20.13 -17.05 2.34
CA PRO A 255 -19.18 -17.89 3.07
C PRO A 255 -19.35 -17.80 4.59
N ASN A 256 -20.03 -16.76 5.08
CA ASN A 256 -20.37 -16.55 6.48
C ASN A 256 -21.48 -15.48 6.56
N TRP A 257 -22.01 -15.26 7.75
CA TRP A 257 -23.10 -14.32 8.02
C TRP A 257 -22.70 -13.21 9.00
N TRP A 258 -21.40 -12.92 9.12
CA TRP A 258 -20.91 -11.86 9.99
C TRP A 258 -21.05 -10.48 9.33
N LEU A 259 -21.68 -9.54 10.03
CA LEU A 259 -21.64 -8.11 9.69
C LEU A 259 -20.51 -7.39 10.43
N SER A 260 -20.26 -7.78 11.69
CA SER A 260 -19.18 -7.25 12.53
C SER A 260 -18.75 -8.27 13.57
N LYS A 261 -17.44 -8.49 13.72
CA LYS A 261 -16.83 -9.32 14.78
C LYS A 261 -16.23 -8.48 15.92
N LYS A 262 -16.57 -7.20 16.01
CA LYS A 262 -16.00 -6.27 17.02
C LYS A 262 -16.69 -6.43 18.38
N LYS A 263 -16.39 -5.51 19.31
CA LYS A 263 -16.84 -5.53 20.73
C LYS A 263 -18.31 -5.93 20.93
N THR A 264 -19.20 -5.42 20.09
CA THR A 264 -20.58 -5.90 20.00
C THR A 264 -20.73 -6.58 18.65
N PRO A 265 -20.67 -7.93 18.60
CA PRO A 265 -20.75 -8.65 17.34
C PRO A 265 -22.15 -8.50 16.73
N VAL A 266 -22.22 -8.51 15.40
CA VAL A 266 -23.46 -8.39 14.63
C VAL A 266 -23.42 -9.42 13.52
N ALA A 267 -24.50 -10.19 13.38
CA ALA A 267 -24.66 -11.21 12.35
C ALA A 267 -26.02 -11.12 11.66
N THR A 268 -26.13 -11.72 10.48
CA THR A 268 -27.38 -11.84 9.73
C THR A 268 -27.88 -13.27 9.79
N ARG A 269 -28.99 -13.52 10.49
CA ARG A 269 -29.64 -14.82 10.47
C ARG A 269 -30.39 -15.00 9.15
N LEU A 270 -30.07 -16.07 8.43
CA LEU A 270 -30.82 -16.50 7.25
C LEU A 270 -32.02 -17.32 7.71
N LEU A 271 -33.22 -16.93 7.26
CA LEU A 271 -34.47 -17.60 7.57
C LEU A 271 -35.04 -18.19 6.28
N ALA A 272 -35.29 -19.49 6.28
CA ALA A 272 -35.82 -20.24 5.15
C ALA A 272 -36.99 -21.11 5.61
N ASP A 273 -38.21 -20.64 5.37
CA ASP A 273 -39.44 -21.40 5.63
C ASP A 273 -39.93 -22.05 4.33
N PRO A 274 -40.29 -23.35 4.32
CA PRO A 274 -40.83 -24.02 3.14
C PRO A 274 -42.05 -23.33 2.50
N ALA A 275 -42.82 -22.55 3.27
CA ALA A 275 -43.97 -21.79 2.78
C ALA A 275 -43.60 -20.46 2.08
N TRP A 276 -42.33 -20.03 2.13
CA TRP A 276 -41.88 -18.78 1.50
C TRP A 276 -41.23 -19.02 0.14
N ASP A 277 -41.39 -18.07 -0.78
CA ASP A 277 -40.75 -18.13 -2.10
C ASP A 277 -39.30 -17.63 -2.07
N GLU A 278 -38.95 -16.81 -1.09
CA GLU A 278 -37.63 -16.19 -0.95
C GLU A 278 -37.14 -16.20 0.50
N PRO A 279 -35.83 -16.31 0.74
CA PRO A 279 -35.31 -16.33 2.10
C PRO A 279 -35.43 -14.93 2.71
N ARG A 280 -35.59 -14.88 4.03
CA ARG A 280 -35.61 -13.63 4.79
C ARG A 280 -34.37 -13.53 5.65
N PHE A 281 -34.09 -12.31 6.09
CA PHE A 281 -32.89 -12.02 6.87
C PHE A 281 -33.26 -11.22 8.11
N GLU A 282 -32.64 -11.59 9.22
CA GLU A 282 -32.78 -10.89 10.49
C GLU A 282 -31.40 -10.46 10.98
N ILE A 283 -31.26 -9.21 11.42
CA ILE A 283 -30.01 -8.72 12.02
C ILE A 283 -30.06 -9.02 13.51
N VAL A 284 -29.10 -9.81 14.00
CA VAL A 284 -28.93 -10.15 15.41
C VAL A 284 -27.63 -9.57 15.96
N THR A 285 -27.62 -9.21 17.24
CA THR A 285 -26.52 -8.46 17.86
C THR A 285 -26.18 -9.03 19.23
N GLY A 286 -24.89 -9.13 19.53
CA GLY A 286 -24.38 -9.54 20.84
C GLY A 286 -24.87 -10.92 21.26
N ASP A 287 -25.39 -11.02 22.47
CA ASP A 287 -25.86 -12.28 23.08
C ASP A 287 -27.11 -12.86 22.40
N ALA A 288 -27.77 -12.11 21.51
CA ALA A 288 -28.88 -12.62 20.70
C ALA A 288 -28.43 -13.51 19.53
N ILE A 289 -27.12 -13.64 19.30
CA ILE A 289 -26.55 -14.56 18.31
C ILE A 289 -26.52 -15.97 18.91
N ASP A 290 -27.50 -16.78 18.53
CA ASP A 290 -27.72 -18.16 19.00
C ASP A 290 -27.39 -19.24 17.95
N PHE A 291 -26.74 -18.86 16.85
CA PHE A 291 -26.30 -19.74 15.76
C PHE A 291 -24.82 -19.48 15.45
N ASP A 292 -24.16 -20.37 14.71
CA ASP A 292 -22.78 -20.14 14.24
C ASP A 292 -22.79 -19.33 12.92
N PRO A 293 -22.39 -18.04 12.92
CA PRO A 293 -22.41 -17.25 11.70
C PRO A 293 -21.23 -17.58 10.78
N ASN A 294 -20.30 -18.47 11.15
CA ASN A 294 -19.30 -18.99 10.22
C ASN A 294 -19.88 -20.07 9.30
N GLU A 295 -21.06 -20.62 9.60
CA GLU A 295 -21.77 -21.56 8.73
C GLU A 295 -22.52 -20.79 7.63
N GLY A 296 -21.79 -20.49 6.55
CA GLY A 296 -22.34 -19.97 5.32
C GLY A 296 -23.11 -21.00 4.49
N THR A 297 -23.72 -20.54 3.40
CA THR A 297 -24.34 -21.36 2.35
C THR A 297 -23.35 -21.77 1.25
N VAL A 298 -22.09 -21.35 1.31
CA VAL A 298 -21.04 -21.82 0.41
C VAL A 298 -19.72 -21.98 1.15
N SER A 299 -19.02 -23.08 0.88
CA SER A 299 -17.66 -23.30 1.39
C SER A 299 -16.82 -24.05 0.37
N ARG A 300 -15.64 -23.53 0.06
CA ARG A 300 -14.69 -24.11 -0.91
C ARG A 300 -15.33 -24.47 -2.27
N GLY A 301 -16.25 -23.63 -2.75
CA GLY A 301 -16.93 -23.81 -4.03
C GLY A 301 -18.15 -24.73 -3.99
N VAL A 302 -18.47 -25.34 -2.84
CA VAL A 302 -19.64 -26.20 -2.68
C VAL A 302 -20.76 -25.43 -1.99
N GLY A 303 -21.93 -25.36 -2.62
CA GLY A 303 -23.10 -24.70 -2.08
C GLY A 303 -23.91 -25.61 -1.16
N ARG A 304 -24.70 -25.02 -0.27
CA ARG A 304 -25.69 -25.72 0.54
C ARG A 304 -27.01 -24.97 0.51
N SER A 305 -28.07 -25.66 0.17
CA SER A 305 -29.42 -25.12 0.12
C SER A 305 -29.94 -24.85 1.54
N PRO A 306 -30.32 -23.61 1.89
CA PRO A 306 -30.97 -23.32 3.17
C PRO A 306 -32.39 -23.88 3.25
N TRP A 307 -33.00 -24.23 2.11
CA TRP A 307 -34.36 -24.77 2.02
C TRP A 307 -34.44 -26.25 2.36
N THR A 308 -33.41 -27.01 1.97
CA THR A 308 -33.42 -28.48 2.01
C THR A 308 -32.24 -29.06 2.79
N GLY A 309 -31.20 -28.26 3.06
CA GLY A 309 -29.94 -28.72 3.65
C GLY A 309 -29.03 -29.48 2.68
N GLU A 310 -29.48 -29.69 1.44
CA GLU A 310 -28.79 -30.47 0.42
C GLU A 310 -27.65 -29.68 -0.23
N THR A 311 -26.64 -30.42 -0.68
CA THR A 311 -25.47 -29.88 -1.38
C THR A 311 -25.87 -29.41 -2.77
N VAL A 312 -25.41 -28.21 -3.15
CA VAL A 312 -25.48 -27.71 -4.52
C VAL A 312 -24.11 -27.91 -5.15
N ASP A 313 -24.08 -28.67 -6.26
CA ASP A 313 -22.87 -29.00 -6.99
C ASP A 313 -22.19 -27.72 -7.55
N GLY A 314 -20.88 -27.73 -7.71
CA GLY A 314 -20.11 -26.59 -8.19
C GLY A 314 -20.30 -26.29 -9.67
N ASP A 315 -20.78 -27.25 -10.46
CA ASP A 315 -21.06 -27.11 -11.90
C ASP A 315 -22.48 -26.56 -12.19
N TYR A 316 -23.29 -26.33 -11.14
CA TYR A 316 -24.64 -25.76 -11.23
C TYR A 316 -24.63 -24.22 -11.28
#